data_AF-A0A6C1KLH9-F1
#
_entry.id   AF-A0A6C1KLH9-F1
#
_cell.length_a   1.000
_cell.length_b   1.000
_cell.length_c   1.000
_cell.angle_alpha   90.00
_cell.angle_beta   90.00
_cell.angle_gamma   90.00
#
_symmetry.space_group_name_H-M   'P 1'
#
loop_
_entity.id
_entity.type
_entity.pdbx_description
1 polymer ?
#
loop_
_entity_poly.entity_id
_entity_poly.type
_entity_poly.pdbx_seq_one_letter_code
_entity_poly.pdbx_strand_id
1 'polypeptide(L)'
;MLHVDLPTRIEQRCNARAMGTVGREHADMQPEETVAYAFADPQLGEASISAPGAAIRSHGHWYHLSYTCHTSADGMDVDTFSYTLGAEVPRDDWSAHSLVP
;
A
#
# COMPACT_ATOMS: atom_id res chain seq x y z
N MET A 1 7.96 4.54 24.36
CA MET A 1 7.18 3.82 23.33
C MET A 1 6.85 4.83 22.25
N LEU A 2 7.24 4.58 21.00
CA LEU A 2 6.80 5.40 19.87
C LEU A 2 5.30 5.20 19.72
N HIS A 3 4.51 6.19 20.12
CA HIS A 3 3.09 6.22 19.85
C HIS A 3 2.91 6.75 18.44
N VAL A 4 2.69 5.85 17.49
CA VAL A 4 2.33 6.21 16.12
C VAL A 4 0.88 6.71 16.15
N ASP A 5 0.62 7.88 15.56
CA ASP A 5 -0.76 8.39 15.47
C ASP A 5 -1.67 7.41 14.71
N LEU A 6 -2.97 7.53 14.94
CA LEU A 6 -3.95 6.60 14.37
C LEU A 6 -3.88 6.55 12.83
N PRO A 7 -3.86 7.67 12.09
CA PRO A 7 -3.74 7.66 10.63
C PRO A 7 -2.52 6.90 10.12
N THR A 8 -1.34 7.19 10.67
CA THR A 8 -0.09 6.53 10.27
C THR A 8 -0.15 5.04 10.56
N ARG A 9 -0.72 4.65 11.71
CA ARG A 9 -0.90 3.24 12.06
C ARG A 9 -1.85 2.52 11.09
N ILE A 10 -2.97 3.14 10.72
CA ILE A 10 -3.90 2.61 9.72
C ILE A 10 -3.17 2.37 8.39
N GLU A 11 -2.46 3.39 7.88
CA GLU A 11 -1.71 3.29 6.64
C GLU A 11 -0.68 2.14 6.69
N GLN A 12 0.13 2.08 7.75
CA GLN A 12 1.15 1.04 7.90
C GLN A 12 0.56 -0.37 7.96
N ARG A 13 -0.58 -0.55 8.66
CA ARG A 13 -1.28 -1.84 8.70
C ARG A 13 -1.86 -2.22 7.34
N CYS A 14 -2.44 -1.26 6.63
CA CYS A 14 -3.02 -1.50 5.32
C CYS A 14 -1.95 -1.78 4.25
N ASN A 15 -0.79 -1.12 4.31
CA ASN A 15 0.37 -1.42 3.46
C ASN A 15 0.89 -2.84 3.73
N ALA A 16 1.03 -3.24 5.01
CA ALA A 16 1.41 -4.60 5.37
C ALA A 16 0.39 -5.64 4.87
N ARG A 17 -0.90 -5.33 4.95
CA ARG A 17 -1.97 -6.17 4.41
C ARG A 17 -1.90 -6.27 2.89
N ALA A 18 -1.61 -5.18 2.18
CA ALA A 18 -1.44 -5.18 0.73
C ALA A 18 -0.31 -6.12 0.32
N MET A 19 0.89 -5.96 0.90
CA MET A 19 2.03 -6.84 0.65
C MET A 19 1.70 -8.31 0.92
N GLY A 20 1.11 -8.60 2.09
CA GLY A 20 0.76 -9.97 2.44
C GLY A 20 -0.31 -10.58 1.52
N THR A 21 -1.26 -9.78 1.04
CA THR A 21 -2.34 -10.27 0.18
C THR A 21 -1.85 -10.49 -1.24
N VAL A 22 -1.14 -9.51 -1.82
CA VAL A 22 -0.54 -9.62 -3.15
C VAL A 22 0.41 -10.82 -3.21
N GLY A 23 1.32 -10.97 -2.25
CA GLY A 23 2.26 -12.10 -2.24
C GLY A 23 1.61 -13.48 -2.01
N ARG A 24 0.40 -13.54 -1.47
CA ARG A 24 -0.37 -14.81 -1.36
C ARG A 24 -1.15 -15.13 -2.63
N GLU A 25 -1.68 -14.11 -3.31
CA GLU A 25 -2.54 -14.27 -4.49
C GLU A 25 -1.74 -14.35 -5.80
N HIS A 26 -0.53 -13.78 -5.83
CA HIS A 26 0.38 -13.79 -6.96
C HIS A 26 1.67 -14.52 -6.58
N ALA A 27 1.77 -15.81 -6.94
CA ALA A 27 2.85 -16.69 -6.51
C ALA A 27 4.24 -16.29 -7.06
N ASP A 28 4.27 -15.48 -8.12
CA ASP A 28 5.46 -14.90 -8.75
C ASP A 28 5.87 -13.54 -8.16
N MET A 29 5.11 -13.03 -7.19
CA MET A 29 5.43 -11.79 -6.49
C MET A 29 5.94 -12.04 -5.08
N GLN A 30 7.05 -11.40 -4.74
CA GLN A 30 7.53 -11.20 -3.38
C GLN A 30 7.48 -9.71 -3.05
N PRO A 31 6.38 -9.19 -2.46
CA PRO A 31 6.30 -7.77 -2.12
C PRO A 31 7.29 -7.36 -1.03
N GLU A 32 7.98 -6.25 -1.26
CA GLU A 32 9.04 -5.71 -0.41
C GLU A 32 8.62 -4.40 0.27
N GLU A 33 7.87 -3.57 -0.46
CA GLU A 33 7.48 -2.22 -0.04
C GLU A 33 6.15 -1.82 -0.67
N THR A 34 5.40 -0.94 -0.01
CA THR A 34 4.21 -0.29 -0.57
C THR A 34 4.25 1.20 -0.27
N VAL A 35 4.04 2.03 -1.30
CA VAL A 35 3.98 3.49 -1.21
C VAL A 35 2.56 3.91 -1.56
N ALA A 36 1.79 4.38 -0.57
CA ALA A 36 0.36 4.67 -0.73
C ALA A 36 0.07 5.94 -1.56
N TYR A 37 1.03 6.86 -1.63
CA TYR A 37 0.89 8.19 -2.23
C TYR A 37 1.64 8.37 -3.56
N ALA A 38 2.07 7.28 -4.21
CA ALA A 38 2.99 7.35 -5.35
C ALA A 38 2.44 8.17 -6.55
N PHE A 39 1.20 7.90 -6.94
CA PHE A 39 0.53 8.51 -8.10
C PHE A 39 -0.68 9.38 -7.74
N ALA A 40 -1.19 9.27 -6.52
CA ALA A 40 -2.28 10.07 -5.99
C ALA A 40 -2.29 10.00 -4.45
N ASP A 41 -2.69 11.09 -3.80
CA ASP A 41 -2.76 11.15 -2.34
C ASP A 41 -3.80 10.16 -1.77
N PRO A 42 -3.47 9.44 -0.69
CA PRO A 42 -4.42 8.59 0.00
C PRO A 42 -5.51 9.43 0.71
N GLN A 43 -6.73 8.91 0.72
CA GLN A 43 -7.85 9.48 1.46
C GLN A 43 -8.06 8.72 2.78
N LEU A 44 -7.94 9.43 3.89
CA LEU A 44 -8.15 8.89 5.24
C LEU A 44 -9.59 9.11 5.71
N GLY A 45 -10.17 8.08 6.33
CA GLY A 45 -11.40 8.14 7.12
C GLY A 45 -11.11 7.84 8.60
N GLU A 46 -12.15 7.67 9.41
CA GLU A 46 -12.00 7.43 10.87
C GLU A 46 -11.21 6.16 11.21
N ALA A 47 -11.46 5.07 10.47
CA ALA A 47 -10.79 3.79 10.62
C ALA A 47 -10.55 3.14 9.24
N SER A 48 -10.21 3.97 8.26
CA SER A 48 -10.08 3.53 6.88
C SER A 48 -9.11 4.37 6.09
N ILE A 49 -8.59 3.78 5.01
CA ILE A 49 -7.75 4.46 4.02
C ILE A 49 -8.11 3.94 2.62
N SER A 50 -8.22 4.86 1.67
CA SER A 50 -8.22 4.55 0.24
C SER A 50 -6.96 5.14 -0.38
N ALA A 51 -6.23 4.32 -1.14
CA ALA A 51 -4.99 4.71 -1.81
C ALA A 51 -5.15 4.42 -3.31
N PRO A 52 -5.73 5.36 -4.09
CA PRO A 52 -6.06 5.14 -5.49
C PRO A 52 -4.83 5.14 -6.41
N GLY A 53 -3.70 5.68 -5.95
CA GLY A 53 -2.45 5.78 -6.69
C GLY A 53 -1.27 5.17 -5.94
N ALA A 54 -1.48 4.05 -5.25
CA ALA A 54 -0.38 3.36 -4.58
C ALA A 54 0.58 2.70 -5.58
N ALA A 55 1.75 2.30 -5.09
CA ALA A 55 2.67 1.43 -5.79
C ALA A 55 3.16 0.33 -4.85
N ILE A 56 3.41 -0.86 -5.39
CA ILE A 56 3.96 -1.98 -4.65
C ILE A 56 5.24 -2.47 -5.33
N ARG A 57 6.29 -2.65 -4.55
CA ARG A 57 7.57 -3.14 -5.03
C ARG A 57 7.64 -4.64 -4.86
N SER A 58 8.07 -5.35 -5.91
CA SER A 58 8.37 -6.77 -5.85
C SER A 58 9.55 -7.10 -6.76
N HIS A 59 10.50 -7.87 -6.23
CA HIS A 59 11.74 -8.22 -6.94
C HIS A 59 12.51 -7.01 -7.50
N GLY A 60 12.47 -5.87 -6.81
CA GLY A 60 13.08 -4.63 -7.30
C GLY A 60 12.35 -3.94 -8.44
N HIS A 61 11.16 -4.39 -8.81
CA HIS A 61 10.28 -3.74 -9.79
C HIS A 61 9.07 -3.13 -9.09
N TRP A 62 8.62 -1.96 -9.55
CA TRP A 62 7.44 -1.28 -9.02
C TRP A 62 6.23 -1.58 -9.89
N TYR A 63 5.08 -1.81 -9.26
CA TYR A 63 3.81 -2.06 -9.94
C TYR A 63 2.77 -1.08 -9.43
N HIS A 64 1.89 -0.63 -10.32
CA HIS A 64 0.74 0.17 -9.93
C HIS A 64 -0.15 -0.63 -8.98
N LEU A 65 -0.60 0.01 -7.92
CA LEU A 65 -1.54 -0.56 -6.96
C LEU A 65 -2.63 0.46 -6.67
N SER A 66 -3.85 0.00 -6.48
CA SER A 66 -4.86 0.78 -5.76
C SER A 66 -5.47 -0.10 -4.69
N TYR A 67 -5.82 0.45 -3.54
CA TYR A 67 -6.51 -0.32 -2.50
C TYR A 67 -7.47 0.52 -1.66
N THR A 68 -8.43 -0.16 -1.06
CA THR A 68 -9.26 0.35 0.04
C THR A 68 -9.18 -0.62 1.20
N CYS A 69 -8.97 -0.09 2.39
CA CYS A 69 -8.72 -0.84 3.61
C CYS A 69 -9.50 -0.22 4.76
N HIS A 70 -10.20 -1.06 5.54
CA HIS A 70 -10.81 -0.68 6.81
C HIS A 70 -10.16 -1.46 7.93
N THR A 71 -9.92 -0.78 9.04
CA THR A 71 -9.34 -1.35 10.24
C THR A 71 -10.33 -1.29 11.40
N SER A 72 -9.98 -1.99 12.49
CA SER A 72 -10.54 -1.72 13.80
C SER A 72 -10.37 -0.24 14.18
N ALA A 73 -11.17 0.26 15.12
CA ALA A 73 -11.15 1.67 15.54
C ALA A 73 -9.79 2.12 16.12
N ASP A 74 -8.98 1.18 16.62
CA ASP A 74 -7.62 1.43 17.08
C ASP A 74 -6.57 1.23 15.97
N GLY A 75 -6.97 0.95 14.73
CA GLY A 75 -6.07 0.76 13.60
C GLY A 75 -5.16 -0.47 13.73
N MET A 76 -5.47 -1.43 14.59
CA MET A 76 -4.59 -2.57 14.88
C MET A 76 -4.87 -3.78 13.98
N ASP A 77 -6.14 -4.04 13.69
CA ASP A 77 -6.59 -5.16 12.88
C ASP A 77 -7.19 -4.66 11.57
N VAL A 78 -7.05 -5.44 10.49
CA VAL A 78 -7.65 -5.11 9.20
C VAL A 78 -8.94 -5.91 9.04
N ASP A 79 -10.07 -5.23 9.03
CA ASP A 79 -11.41 -5.81 8.94
C ASP A 79 -11.76 -6.15 7.48
N THR A 80 -11.49 -5.21 6.56
CA THR A 80 -11.72 -5.43 5.13
C THR A 80 -10.57 -4.86 4.31
N PHE A 81 -10.28 -5.53 3.20
CA PHE A 81 -9.23 -5.13 2.27
C PHE A 81 -9.61 -5.53 0.86
N SER A 82 -9.48 -4.59 -0.07
CA SER A 82 -9.67 -4.81 -1.51
C SER A 82 -8.61 -4.03 -2.27
N TYR A 83 -8.14 -4.57 -3.39
CA TYR A 83 -7.10 -3.94 -4.19
C TYR A 83 -7.27 -4.24 -5.67
N THR A 84 -6.56 -3.48 -6.50
CA THR A 84 -6.32 -3.78 -7.91
C THR A 84 -4.84 -3.63 -8.18
N LEU A 85 -4.23 -4.68 -8.72
CA LEU A 85 -2.86 -4.68 -9.19
C LEU A 85 -2.84 -4.29 -10.68
N GLY A 86 -2.01 -3.31 -11.01
CA GLY A 86 -1.82 -2.81 -12.37
C GLY A 86 -0.49 -3.27 -12.99
N ALA A 87 -0.13 -2.62 -14.09
CA ALA A 87 1.12 -2.88 -14.79
C ALA A 87 2.36 -2.42 -13.99
N GLU A 88 3.52 -2.90 -14.43
CA GLU A 88 4.81 -2.40 -13.95
C GLU A 88 4.97 -0.90 -14.28
N VAL A 89 5.49 -0.14 -13.32
CA VAL A 89 5.85 1.27 -13.47
C VAL A 89 7.18 1.38 -14.20
N PRO A 90 7.27 2.10 -15.33
CA PRO A 90 8.53 2.33 -16.03
C PRO A 90 9.58 2.97 -15.11
N ARG A 91 10.82 2.46 -15.17
CA ARG A 91 11.92 2.93 -14.29
C ARG A 91 12.18 4.43 -14.38
N ASP A 92 11.96 5.02 -15.55
CA ASP A 92 12.14 6.45 -15.78
C ASP A 92 11.14 7.31 -14.97
N ASP A 93 9.98 6.74 -14.60
CA ASP A 93 8.95 7.44 -13.83
C ASP A 93 9.18 7.37 -12.32
N TRP A 94 10.06 6.48 -11.84
CA TRP A 94 10.18 6.17 -10.40
C TRP A 94 10.49 7.39 -9.54
N SER A 95 11.49 8.18 -9.97
CA SER A 95 11.93 9.35 -9.22
C SER A 95 10.84 10.42 -9.04
N ALA A 96 9.93 10.55 -10.01
CA ALA A 96 8.82 11.49 -9.95
C ALA A 96 7.74 11.06 -8.94
N HIS A 97 7.71 9.78 -8.58
CA HIS A 97 6.68 9.16 -7.75
C HIS A 97 7.22 8.65 -6.40
N SER A 98 8.39 9.16 -5.97
CA SER A 98 9.08 8.75 -4.74
C SER A 98 9.39 7.25 -4.68
N LEU A 99 9.50 6.59 -5.84
CA LEU A 99 9.86 5.19 -5.96
C LEU A 99 11.37 5.08 -6.11
N VAL A 100 11.99 4.20 -5.33
CA VAL A 100 13.45 4.04 -5.31
C VAL A 100 13.89 2.67 -5.83
N PRO A 101 15.12 2.57 -6.38
CA PRO A 101 15.70 1.31 -6.84
C PRO A 101 15.86 0.23 -5.80
#